data_AF-A0A662AXE6-F1
#
_entry.id   AF-A0A662AXE6-F1
#
_cell.length_a   1.000
_cell.length_b   1.000
_cell.length_c   1.000
_cell.angle_alpha   90.00
_cell.angle_beta   90.00
_cell.angle_gamma   90.00
#
_symmetry.space_group_name_H-M   'P 1'
#
loop_
_entity.id
_entity.type
_entity.pdbx_description
1 polymer ?
#
loop_
_entity_poly.entity_id
_entity_poly.type
_entity_poly.pdbx_seq_one_letter_code
_entity_poly.pdbx_strand_id
1 'polypeptide(L)'
;MLSITGYDNMKLLLVDLRQTGTADNGDAIVSIGALVGNEGNVVLHNDSWWYGKLKGNCSFEYPGTDAAKQLEVRVSNAKIPEPPEGCRWWYNNVDTLLLNPLDYQIDSTPDNYEDYAIYYASDDIEDGLTFEVKCLSLVEMTFYENEYIEIATDIEIQYSKDFAACIIDGNNYSNNNVIYIQHDYQIIIGLRFLTCLDGDDILAY
;
A
#
# COMPACT_ATOMS: atom_id res chain seq x y z
N MET A 1 33.68 20.61 -9.46
CA MET A 1 32.37 20.02 -9.11
C MET A 1 32.20 18.81 -10.03
N LEU A 2 32.42 17.60 -9.50
CA LEU A 2 32.30 16.36 -10.28
C LEU A 2 30.82 15.99 -10.29
N SER A 3 30.18 16.15 -11.45
CA SER A 3 28.84 15.63 -11.71
C SER A 3 29.03 14.16 -12.10
N ILE A 4 28.54 13.24 -11.27
CA ILE A 4 28.43 11.83 -11.62
C ILE A 4 27.11 11.67 -12.40
N THR A 5 27.20 11.21 -13.65
CA THR A 5 26.05 10.91 -14.53
C THR A 5 26.08 9.43 -14.94
N GLY A 6 24.93 8.75 -14.92
CA GLY A 6 24.80 7.39 -15.49
C GLY A 6 24.01 6.36 -14.66
N TYR A 7 22.95 6.77 -13.94
CA TYR A 7 22.24 5.88 -13.01
C TYR A 7 20.80 5.52 -13.41
N ASP A 8 20.38 5.77 -14.65
CA ASP A 8 18.98 5.63 -15.09
C ASP A 8 18.43 4.18 -15.13
N ASN A 9 19.14 3.20 -14.54
CA ASN A 9 18.76 1.78 -14.50
C ASN A 9 19.34 1.05 -13.27
N MET A 10 19.46 1.71 -12.11
CA MET A 10 19.92 1.01 -10.90
C MET A 10 18.79 0.17 -10.30
N LYS A 11 19.03 -1.14 -10.16
CA LYS A 11 18.21 -2.01 -9.32
C LYS A 11 18.96 -2.29 -8.04
N LEU A 12 18.28 -2.18 -6.91
CA LEU A 12 18.87 -2.59 -5.64
C LEU A 12 18.89 -4.11 -5.61
N LEU A 13 20.08 -4.69 -5.59
CA LEU A 13 20.27 -6.13 -5.45
C LEU A 13 20.75 -6.40 -4.02
N LEU A 14 19.85 -6.89 -3.17
CA LEU A 14 20.22 -7.42 -1.87
C LEU A 14 20.56 -8.90 -2.06
N VAL A 15 21.76 -9.30 -1.66
CA VAL A 15 22.21 -10.70 -1.72
C VAL A 15 22.53 -11.17 -0.32
N ASP A 16 21.83 -12.21 0.14
CA ASP A 16 22.22 -12.98 1.30
C ASP A 16 22.96 -14.25 0.86
N LEU A 17 24.11 -14.52 1.49
CA LEU A 17 24.97 -15.65 1.20
C LEU A 17 25.12 -16.49 2.46
N ARG A 18 24.52 -17.67 2.46
CA ARG A 18 24.63 -18.61 3.58
C ARG A 18 25.30 -19.90 3.15
N GLN A 19 26.41 -20.25 3.78
CA GLN A 19 26.99 -21.59 3.63
C GLN A 19 26.07 -22.60 4.34
N THR A 20 25.47 -23.49 3.57
CA THR A 20 24.52 -24.51 4.04
C THR A 20 25.17 -25.88 4.23
N GLY A 21 26.39 -26.05 3.75
CA GLY A 21 27.19 -27.26 3.98
C GLY A 21 28.53 -27.24 3.26
N THR A 22 29.16 -28.40 3.19
CA THR A 22 30.37 -28.65 2.41
C THR A 22 30.16 -29.98 1.66
N ALA A 23 30.38 -29.99 0.36
CA ALA A 23 30.29 -31.16 -0.49
C ALA A 23 31.46 -32.13 -0.23
N ASP A 24 31.31 -33.39 -0.64
CA ASP A 24 32.29 -34.46 -0.38
C ASP A 24 33.68 -34.21 -1.01
N ASN A 25 33.76 -33.29 -1.97
CA ASN A 25 35.00 -32.84 -2.59
C ASN A 25 35.67 -31.65 -1.86
N GLY A 26 35.09 -31.17 -0.76
CA GLY A 26 35.59 -30.05 0.04
C GLY A 26 35.04 -28.67 -0.33
N ASP A 27 34.14 -28.58 -1.32
CA ASP A 27 33.56 -27.31 -1.75
C ASP A 27 32.43 -26.84 -0.83
N ALA A 28 32.36 -25.55 -0.54
CA ALA A 28 31.25 -24.98 0.22
C ALA A 28 29.94 -25.00 -0.59
N ILE A 29 28.86 -25.52 0.00
CA ILE A 29 27.51 -25.42 -0.57
C ILE A 29 26.91 -24.12 -0.04
N VAL A 30 26.60 -23.18 -0.94
CA VAL A 30 26.08 -21.84 -0.59
C VAL A 30 24.65 -21.70 -1.11
N SER A 31 23.75 -21.24 -0.24
CA SER A 31 22.43 -20.77 -0.63
C SER A 31 22.51 -19.26 -0.88
N ILE A 32 21.95 -18.83 -2.01
CA ILE A 32 21.93 -17.43 -2.43
C ILE A 32 20.46 -17.00 -2.47
N GLY A 33 20.09 -16.08 -1.58
CA GLY A 33 18.84 -15.33 -1.67
C GLY A 33 19.10 -14.01 -2.37
N ALA A 34 18.32 -13.67 -3.38
CA ALA A 34 18.43 -12.39 -4.08
C ALA A 34 17.06 -11.70 -4.11
N LEU A 35 17.02 -10.45 -3.62
CA LEU A 35 15.87 -9.57 -3.76
C LEU A 35 16.28 -8.43 -4.70
N VAL A 36 15.49 -8.23 -5.76
CA VAL A 36 15.72 -7.19 -6.77
C VAL A 36 14.65 -6.12 -6.61
N GLY A 37 15.01 -5.01 -5.98
CA GLY A 37 14.16 -3.83 -5.91
C GLY A 37 14.23 -3.05 -7.22
N ASN A 38 13.08 -2.76 -7.84
CA ASN A 38 13.01 -1.81 -8.94
C ASN A 38 12.98 -0.38 -8.35
N GLU A 39 13.69 0.57 -8.97
CA GLU A 39 13.43 2.00 -8.74
C GLU A 39 12.01 2.30 -9.22
N GLY A 40 11.08 2.42 -8.27
CA GLY A 40 9.84 3.15 -8.50
C GLY A 40 10.18 4.64 -8.52
N ASN A 41 9.56 5.39 -9.43
CA ASN A 41 9.46 6.84 -9.22
C ASN A 41 8.66 7.04 -7.94
N VAL A 42 9.34 7.22 -6.80
CA VAL A 42 8.69 7.76 -5.62
C VAL A 42 8.32 9.18 -5.99
N VAL A 43 7.06 9.39 -6.37
CA VAL A 43 6.52 10.74 -6.41
C VAL A 43 6.48 11.19 -4.96
N LEU A 44 7.56 11.86 -4.54
CA LEU A 44 7.68 12.48 -3.23
C LEU A 44 6.67 13.65 -3.19
N HIS A 45 5.41 13.31 -2.94
CA HIS A 45 4.45 14.27 -2.43
C HIS A 45 4.94 14.60 -1.02
N ASN A 46 5.73 15.68 -0.88
CA ASN A 46 6.48 16.08 0.33
C ASN A 46 5.62 16.41 1.57
N ASP A 47 4.42 15.87 1.66
CA ASP A 47 3.43 16.24 2.66
C ASP A 47 3.28 15.10 3.67
N SER A 48 3.42 15.45 4.95
CA SER A 48 2.99 14.59 6.06
C SER A 48 1.49 14.75 6.22
N TRP A 49 0.76 13.64 6.27
CA TRP A 49 -0.71 13.65 6.24
C TRP A 49 -1.30 13.30 7.59
N TRP A 50 -2.31 14.07 7.99
CA TRP A 50 -3.04 13.75 9.21
C TRP A 50 -3.82 12.45 9.00
N TYR A 51 -3.83 11.56 9.97
CA TYR A 51 -4.64 10.34 9.90
C TYR A 51 -6.15 10.68 9.84
N GLY A 52 -6.90 10.06 8.92
CA GLY A 52 -8.34 9.79 9.05
C GLY A 52 -9.31 10.83 9.63
N LYS A 53 -9.18 12.13 9.34
CA LYS A 53 -10.11 13.16 9.88
C LYS A 53 -10.47 14.25 8.88
N LEU A 54 -10.17 14.06 7.60
CA LEU A 54 -10.33 15.08 6.54
C LEU A 54 -9.75 16.45 6.92
N LYS A 55 -8.75 16.45 7.81
CA LYS A 55 -8.12 17.65 8.35
C LYS A 55 -7.05 18.22 7.43
N GLY A 56 -6.72 17.50 6.37
CA GLY A 56 -5.65 17.83 5.46
C GLY A 56 -4.30 17.24 5.86
N ASN A 57 -3.23 17.95 5.53
CA ASN A 57 -1.88 17.61 5.96
C ASN A 57 -1.70 17.89 7.47
N CYS A 58 -0.52 17.57 8.02
CA CYS A 58 -0.25 17.80 9.45
C CYS A 58 -0.15 19.29 9.84
N SER A 59 -0.07 20.19 8.86
CA SER A 59 -0.22 21.64 9.05
C SER A 59 -1.68 22.10 8.98
N PHE A 60 -2.62 21.16 8.82
CA PHE A 60 -4.06 21.38 8.62
C PHE A 60 -4.41 22.14 7.33
N GLU A 61 -3.52 22.11 6.33
CA GLU A 61 -3.76 22.60 4.98
C GLU A 61 -4.41 21.51 4.12
N TYR A 62 -5.13 21.88 3.06
CA TYR A 62 -5.91 20.96 2.23
C TYR A 62 -7.04 20.22 3.00
N PRO A 63 -7.91 20.94 3.73
CA PRO A 63 -9.05 20.31 4.39
C PRO A 63 -9.95 19.60 3.36
N GLY A 64 -10.53 18.46 3.75
CA GLY A 64 -11.31 17.59 2.86
C GLY A 64 -10.52 16.39 2.29
N THR A 65 -9.24 16.26 2.63
CA THR A 65 -8.43 15.06 2.41
C THR A 65 -7.65 14.72 3.68
N ASP A 66 -7.03 13.54 3.74
CA ASP A 66 -6.19 13.06 4.83
C ASP A 66 -5.29 11.92 4.33
N ALA A 67 -4.53 11.30 5.24
CA ALA A 67 -3.65 10.19 4.91
C ALA A 67 -4.39 9.03 4.25
N ALA A 68 -5.57 8.66 4.77
CA ALA A 68 -6.39 7.57 4.26
C ALA A 68 -6.82 7.86 2.82
N LYS A 69 -7.32 9.06 2.54
CA LYS A 69 -7.75 9.45 1.19
C LYS A 69 -6.59 9.52 0.21
N GLN A 70 -5.42 10.00 0.65
CA GLN A 70 -4.23 10.03 -0.19
C GLN A 70 -3.76 8.62 -0.55
N LEU A 71 -3.74 7.71 0.42
CA LEU A 71 -3.42 6.29 0.17
C LEU A 71 -4.43 5.66 -0.79
N GLU A 72 -5.73 5.93 -0.65
CA GLU A 72 -6.76 5.39 -1.54
C GLU A 72 -6.50 5.76 -3.00
N VAL A 73 -6.19 7.04 -3.25
CA VAL A 73 -5.88 7.55 -4.59
C VAL A 73 -4.60 6.91 -5.12
N ARG A 74 -3.55 6.83 -4.31
CA ARG A 74 -2.26 6.26 -4.73
C ARG A 74 -2.35 4.77 -5.06
N VAL A 75 -2.97 3.99 -4.18
CA VAL A 75 -3.20 2.56 -4.40
C VAL A 75 -4.06 2.34 -5.64
N SER A 76 -5.14 3.11 -5.80
CA SER A 76 -6.00 3.01 -6.99
C SER A 76 -5.23 3.31 -8.28
N ASN A 77 -4.42 4.38 -8.30
CA ASN A 77 -3.59 4.74 -9.47
C ASN A 77 -2.52 3.68 -9.78
N ALA A 78 -1.96 3.04 -8.75
CA ALA A 78 -0.97 1.99 -8.93
C ALA A 78 -1.57 0.68 -9.45
N LYS A 79 -2.78 0.33 -9.00
CA LYS A 79 -3.44 -0.96 -9.31
C LYS A 79 -4.30 -0.94 -10.57
N ILE A 80 -4.87 0.21 -10.93
CA ILE A 80 -5.75 0.35 -12.08
C ILE A 80 -4.98 1.02 -13.22
N PRO A 81 -4.54 0.27 -14.24
CA PRO A 81 -3.85 0.87 -15.39
C PRO A 81 -4.80 1.81 -16.14
N GLU A 82 -4.25 2.86 -16.75
CA GLU A 82 -5.05 3.74 -17.60
C GLU A 82 -5.60 2.94 -18.81
N PRO A 83 -6.91 3.00 -19.10
CA PRO A 83 -7.45 2.31 -20.26
C PRO A 83 -6.96 2.99 -21.55
N PRO A 84 -6.88 2.26 -22.68
CA PRO A 84 -6.64 2.87 -23.99
C PRO A 84 -7.64 3.99 -24.29
N GLU A 85 -7.22 4.95 -25.11
CA GLU A 85 -8.06 6.09 -25.52
C GLU A 85 -9.38 5.61 -26.13
N GLY A 86 -10.50 6.19 -25.67
CA GLY A 86 -11.84 5.78 -26.10
C GLY A 86 -12.38 4.51 -25.42
N CYS A 87 -11.63 3.91 -24.49
CA CYS A 87 -12.04 2.74 -23.74
C CYS A 87 -12.18 3.01 -22.24
N ARG A 88 -12.89 2.11 -21.54
CA ARG A 88 -13.02 2.09 -20.09
C ARG A 88 -12.92 0.66 -19.56
N TRP A 89 -12.44 0.52 -18.33
CA TRP A 89 -12.56 -0.73 -17.60
C TRP A 89 -13.99 -0.95 -17.13
N TRP A 90 -14.45 -2.18 -17.28
CA TRP A 90 -15.72 -2.67 -16.76
C TRP A 90 -15.44 -3.87 -15.87
N TYR A 91 -16.12 -3.94 -14.72
CA TYR A 91 -15.97 -5.03 -13.77
C TYR A 91 -17.30 -5.75 -13.61
N ASN A 92 -17.27 -7.08 -13.63
CA ASN A 92 -18.42 -7.91 -13.26
C ASN A 92 -18.04 -8.87 -12.13
N ASN A 93 -19.04 -9.57 -11.58
CA ASN A 93 -18.84 -10.50 -10.46
C ASN A 93 -18.01 -9.85 -9.34
N VAL A 94 -18.48 -8.68 -8.90
CA VAL A 94 -17.74 -7.83 -7.97
C VAL A 94 -17.92 -8.33 -6.56
N ASP A 95 -16.81 -8.55 -5.85
CA ASP A 95 -16.79 -8.80 -4.41
C ASP A 95 -16.20 -7.61 -3.68
N THR A 96 -16.52 -7.52 -2.40
CA THR A 96 -16.02 -6.48 -1.52
C THR A 96 -15.53 -7.11 -0.22
N LEU A 97 -14.29 -6.81 0.15
CA LEU A 97 -13.59 -7.39 1.28
C LEU A 97 -13.22 -6.26 2.23
N LEU A 98 -13.70 -6.33 3.46
CA LEU A 98 -13.26 -5.43 4.54
C LEU A 98 -12.12 -6.12 5.28
N LEU A 99 -10.99 -5.43 5.39
CA LEU A 99 -9.78 -5.97 5.99
C LEU A 99 -9.63 -5.44 7.40
N ASN A 100 -9.39 -6.35 8.35
CA ASN A 100 -9.14 -6.00 9.73
C ASN A 100 -7.63 -5.86 9.94
N PRO A 101 -7.11 -4.70 10.37
CA PRO A 101 -5.67 -4.50 10.57
C PRO A 101 -4.98 -5.54 11.44
N LEU A 102 -5.70 -6.09 12.43
CA LEU A 102 -5.17 -7.11 13.33
C LEU A 102 -4.83 -8.44 12.63
N ASP A 103 -5.40 -8.71 11.46
CA ASP A 103 -5.09 -9.89 10.64
C ASP A 103 -3.82 -9.69 9.78
N TYR A 104 -3.24 -8.48 9.80
CA TYR A 104 -2.13 -8.03 8.95
C TYR A 104 -0.94 -7.52 9.79
N GLN A 105 -0.54 -8.31 10.78
CA GLN A 105 0.65 -8.06 11.61
C GLN A 105 1.93 -8.49 10.88
N ILE A 106 2.93 -7.61 10.85
CA ILE A 106 4.25 -7.86 10.26
C ILE A 106 5.17 -8.47 11.32
N ASP A 107 5.13 -7.96 12.55
CA ASP A 107 5.80 -8.57 13.69
C ASP A 107 4.88 -9.56 14.42
N SER A 108 5.44 -10.66 14.91
CA SER A 108 4.76 -11.64 15.76
C SER A 108 4.37 -11.13 17.15
N THR A 109 5.01 -10.05 17.60
CA THR A 109 4.76 -9.37 18.88
C THR A 109 4.73 -7.87 18.63
N PRO A 110 3.68 -7.34 17.98
CA PRO A 110 3.62 -5.94 17.61
C PRO A 110 3.61 -5.07 18.87
N ASP A 111 4.60 -4.18 18.97
CA ASP A 111 4.80 -3.25 20.07
C ASP A 111 4.79 -1.79 19.62
N ASN A 112 4.70 -1.54 18.31
CA ASN A 112 4.55 -0.22 17.72
C ASN A 112 3.49 -0.23 16.60
N TYR A 113 3.11 0.95 16.11
CA TYR A 113 2.09 1.08 15.07
C TYR A 113 2.58 0.77 13.65
N GLU A 114 3.90 0.76 13.43
CA GLU A 114 4.55 0.40 12.16
C GLU A 114 4.65 -1.12 11.97
N ASP A 115 4.33 -1.92 13.01
CA ASP A 115 4.30 -3.39 12.95
C ASP A 115 3.05 -3.96 12.26
N TYR A 116 2.19 -3.11 11.70
CA TYR A 116 0.97 -3.51 11.00
C TYR A 116 1.06 -3.08 9.52
N ALA A 117 0.77 -3.99 8.61
CA ALA A 117 0.70 -3.68 7.18
C ALA A 117 -0.52 -2.81 6.85
N ILE A 118 -1.55 -2.82 7.72
CA ILE A 118 -2.64 -1.84 7.71
C ILE A 118 -2.52 -0.95 8.93
N TYR A 119 -2.30 0.36 8.72
CA TYR A 119 -2.13 1.35 9.79
C TYR A 119 -3.12 1.13 10.95
N TYR A 120 -2.57 0.84 12.12
CA TYR A 120 -3.27 0.62 13.37
C TYR A 120 -2.39 1.12 14.51
N ALA A 121 -2.92 2.02 15.34
CA ALA A 121 -2.24 2.50 16.53
C ALA A 121 -3.22 2.49 17.71
N SER A 122 -2.77 2.08 18.89
CA SER A 122 -3.57 2.07 20.11
C SER A 122 -2.88 2.84 21.23
N ASP A 123 -3.65 3.30 22.20
CA ASP A 123 -3.12 3.95 23.40
C ASP A 123 -2.49 2.97 24.41
N ASP A 124 -2.57 1.67 24.16
CA ASP A 124 -1.91 0.59 24.91
C ASP A 124 -0.45 0.33 24.46
N ILE A 125 -0.02 0.91 23.34
CA ILE A 125 1.33 0.81 22.76
C ILE A 125 2.23 1.93 23.34
N GLU A 126 3.53 1.67 23.56
CA GLU A 126 4.44 2.33 24.51
C GLU A 126 4.54 3.88 24.45
N ASP A 127 4.06 4.53 23.38
CA ASP A 127 4.02 5.99 23.23
C ASP A 127 2.62 6.63 23.19
N GLY A 128 1.55 5.85 23.23
CA GLY A 128 0.17 6.35 23.14
C GLY A 128 -0.16 7.08 21.82
N LEU A 129 -1.36 7.66 21.71
CA LEU A 129 -1.83 8.33 20.48
C LEU A 129 -1.35 9.80 20.38
N THR A 130 -0.03 10.00 20.25
CA THR A 130 0.61 11.33 20.14
C THR A 130 0.30 12.06 18.82
N PHE A 131 0.84 13.27 18.65
CA PHE A 131 0.75 13.99 17.38
C PHE A 131 1.53 13.27 16.27
N GLU A 132 2.69 12.71 16.59
CA GLU A 132 3.56 11.99 15.65
C GLU A 132 2.85 10.75 15.12
N VAL A 133 2.29 9.93 16.00
CA VAL A 133 1.47 8.77 15.61
C VAL A 133 0.34 9.19 14.66
N LYS A 134 -0.29 10.33 14.91
CA LYS A 134 -1.42 10.86 14.11
C LYS A 134 -1.00 11.58 12.82
N CYS A 135 0.27 11.85 12.62
CA CYS A 135 0.82 12.61 11.51
C CYS A 135 1.77 11.73 10.71
N LEU A 136 1.22 11.01 9.73
CA LEU A 136 2.00 10.08 8.93
C LEU A 136 2.98 10.86 8.06
N SER A 137 4.26 10.66 8.31
CA SER A 137 5.36 11.17 7.51
C SER A 137 5.34 10.59 6.10
N LEU A 138 6.16 11.16 5.21
CA LEU A 138 6.30 10.65 3.85
C LEU A 138 6.78 9.19 3.81
N VAL A 139 7.64 8.81 4.75
CA VAL A 139 8.18 7.45 4.83
C VAL A 139 7.06 6.48 5.21
N GLU A 140 6.28 6.80 6.23
CA GLU A 140 5.12 5.99 6.65
C GLU A 140 4.07 5.91 5.53
N MET A 141 3.75 7.03 4.88
CA MET A 141 2.82 7.04 3.74
C MET A 141 3.29 6.12 2.60
N THR A 142 4.59 6.12 2.30
CA THR A 142 5.16 5.25 1.25
C THR A 142 5.17 3.79 1.68
N PHE A 143 5.43 3.52 2.95
CA PHE A 143 5.34 2.18 3.53
C PHE A 143 3.93 1.62 3.39
N TYR A 144 2.91 2.30 3.91
CA TYR A 144 1.52 1.83 3.83
C TYR A 144 1.00 1.74 2.40
N GLU A 145 1.44 2.61 1.49
CA GLU A 145 1.12 2.50 0.07
C GLU A 145 1.58 1.15 -0.51
N ASN A 146 2.82 0.75 -0.25
CA ASN A 146 3.37 -0.51 -0.72
C ASN A 146 2.66 -1.71 -0.08
N GLU A 147 2.45 -1.69 1.23
CA GLU A 147 1.73 -2.74 1.94
C GLU A 147 0.30 -2.92 1.39
N TYR A 148 -0.41 -1.81 1.10
CA TYR A 148 -1.78 -1.88 0.60
C TYR A 148 -1.84 -2.42 -0.84
N ILE A 149 -0.82 -2.13 -1.64
CA ILE A 149 -0.65 -2.69 -2.99
C ILE A 149 -0.34 -4.19 -2.93
N GLU A 150 0.51 -4.62 -1.99
CA GLU A 150 0.85 -6.03 -1.79
C GLU A 150 -0.37 -6.82 -1.35
N ILE A 151 -1.08 -6.36 -0.32
CA ILE A 151 -2.35 -6.94 0.14
C ILE A 151 -3.37 -7.05 -1.00
N ALA A 152 -3.53 -5.99 -1.80
CA ALA A 152 -4.43 -6.01 -2.95
C ALA A 152 -4.02 -7.08 -3.99
N THR A 153 -2.71 -7.22 -4.23
CA THR A 153 -2.16 -8.20 -5.17
C THR A 153 -2.39 -9.63 -4.69
N ASP A 154 -2.20 -9.90 -3.41
CA ASP A 154 -2.43 -11.21 -2.83
C ASP A 154 -3.92 -11.60 -2.91
N ILE A 155 -4.81 -10.64 -2.68
CA ILE A 155 -6.26 -10.83 -2.82
C ILE A 155 -6.64 -11.09 -4.28
N GLU A 156 -6.09 -10.36 -5.25
CA GLU A 156 -6.31 -10.64 -6.68
C GLU A 156 -5.94 -12.09 -7.04
N ILE A 157 -4.79 -12.56 -6.56
CA ILE A 157 -4.30 -13.93 -6.77
C ILE A 157 -5.23 -14.94 -6.10
N GLN A 158 -5.55 -14.74 -4.81
CA GLN A 158 -6.36 -15.64 -4.01
C GLN A 158 -7.75 -15.85 -4.61
N TYR A 159 -8.38 -14.77 -5.09
CA TYR A 159 -9.75 -14.80 -5.62
C TYR A 159 -9.80 -14.97 -7.14
N SER A 160 -8.65 -14.96 -7.81
CA SER A 160 -8.55 -14.99 -9.28
C SER A 160 -9.40 -13.90 -9.94
N LYS A 161 -9.30 -12.68 -9.42
CA LYS A 161 -10.02 -11.47 -9.85
C LYS A 161 -9.05 -10.29 -9.92
N ASP A 162 -9.43 -9.23 -10.61
CA ASP A 162 -8.66 -7.99 -10.70
C ASP A 162 -9.15 -6.97 -9.67
N PHE A 163 -8.24 -6.11 -9.22
CA PHE A 163 -8.52 -4.95 -8.39
C PHE A 163 -9.38 -3.95 -9.18
N ALA A 164 -10.53 -3.61 -8.63
CA ALA A 164 -11.47 -2.69 -9.25
C ALA A 164 -11.44 -1.31 -8.59
N ALA A 165 -11.32 -1.26 -7.27
CA ALA A 165 -11.23 -0.05 -6.46
C ALA A 165 -10.83 -0.41 -5.02
N CYS A 166 -10.48 0.62 -4.24
CA CYS A 166 -10.49 0.52 -2.79
C CYS A 166 -11.19 1.71 -2.15
N ILE A 167 -11.56 1.53 -0.89
CA ILE A 167 -12.00 2.59 0.02
C ILE A 167 -11.10 2.50 1.24
N ILE A 168 -10.52 3.62 1.64
CA ILE A 168 -9.67 3.70 2.83
C ILE A 168 -10.16 4.87 3.67
N ASP A 169 -10.78 4.54 4.80
CA ASP A 169 -11.25 5.52 5.77
C ASP A 169 -10.40 5.43 7.03
N GLY A 170 -9.93 6.56 7.54
CA GLY A 170 -9.29 6.55 8.85
C GLY A 170 -10.32 6.80 9.95
N ASN A 171 -10.42 5.89 10.91
CA ASN A 171 -11.43 5.93 11.96
C ASN A 171 -10.81 5.88 13.36
N ASN A 172 -11.60 6.31 14.35
CA ASN A 172 -11.23 6.29 15.75
C ASN A 172 -12.23 5.42 16.48
N TYR A 173 -11.71 4.49 17.25
CA TYR A 173 -12.49 3.50 17.95
C TYR A 173 -12.16 3.52 19.44
N SER A 174 -13.10 3.01 20.23
CA SER A 174 -12.91 2.80 21.66
C SER A 174 -13.50 1.45 22.04
N ASN A 175 -12.68 0.59 22.63
CA ASN A 175 -13.08 -0.73 23.11
C ASN A 175 -12.47 -0.98 24.49
N ASN A 176 -13.30 -1.32 25.48
CA ASN A 176 -12.83 -1.66 26.84
C ASN A 176 -11.84 -0.64 27.47
N ASN A 177 -12.07 0.66 27.25
CA ASN A 177 -11.21 1.78 27.65
C ASN A 177 -9.89 1.95 26.88
N VAL A 178 -9.63 1.12 25.87
CA VAL A 178 -8.54 1.30 24.92
C VAL A 178 -9.06 2.16 23.77
N ILE A 179 -8.34 3.22 23.44
CA ILE A 179 -8.59 4.07 22.27
C ILE A 179 -7.60 3.66 21.19
N TYR A 180 -8.12 3.34 20.01
CA TYR A 180 -7.28 3.04 18.87
C TYR A 180 -7.76 3.79 17.64
N ILE A 181 -6.83 3.97 16.71
CA ILE A 181 -7.05 4.59 15.41
C ILE A 181 -6.55 3.61 14.36
N GLN A 182 -7.24 3.55 13.24
CA GLN A 182 -6.84 2.66 12.16
C GLN A 182 -7.34 3.17 10.82
N HIS A 183 -6.77 2.62 9.76
CA HIS A 183 -7.39 2.66 8.44
C HIS A 183 -8.30 1.45 8.26
N ASP A 184 -9.57 1.71 7.96
CA ASP A 184 -10.52 0.71 7.52
C ASP A 184 -10.35 0.51 6.02
N TYR A 185 -9.56 -0.50 5.67
CA TYR A 185 -9.23 -0.80 4.29
C TYR A 185 -10.25 -1.76 3.69
N GLN A 186 -10.99 -1.28 2.70
CA GLN A 186 -11.92 -2.08 1.92
C GLN A 186 -11.41 -2.22 0.49
N ILE A 187 -11.32 -3.46 0.02
CA ILE A 187 -10.91 -3.79 -1.35
C ILE A 187 -12.10 -4.29 -2.14
N ILE A 188 -12.24 -3.78 -3.35
CA ILE A 188 -13.27 -4.18 -4.32
C ILE A 188 -12.56 -4.88 -5.48
N ILE A 189 -12.91 -6.14 -5.73
CA ILE A 189 -12.33 -6.96 -6.79
C ILE A 189 -13.43 -7.45 -7.74
N GLY A 190 -13.07 -7.67 -9.00
CA GLY A 190 -14.01 -8.18 -10.01
C GLY A 190 -13.29 -8.75 -11.21
N LEU A 191 -14.01 -9.41 -12.11
CA LEU A 191 -13.44 -9.80 -13.40
C LEU A 191 -13.39 -8.55 -14.28
N ARG A 192 -12.19 -8.17 -14.73
CA ARG A 192 -11.97 -6.95 -15.51
C ARG A 192 -12.13 -7.19 -17.01
N PHE A 193 -12.85 -6.29 -17.67
CA PHE A 193 -13.07 -6.27 -19.11
C PHE A 193 -12.78 -4.88 -19.65
N LEU A 194 -12.26 -4.82 -20.88
CA LEU A 194 -12.13 -3.56 -21.60
C LEU A 194 -13.36 -3.34 -22.49
N THR A 195 -14.01 -2.20 -22.36
CA THR A 195 -15.10 -1.77 -23.26
C THR A 195 -14.67 -0.50 -23.97
N CYS A 196 -14.67 -0.51 -25.29
CA CYS A 196 -14.35 0.65 -26.11
C CYS A 196 -15.64 1.21 -26.71
N LEU A 197 -15.76 2.53 -26.77
CA LEU A 197 -16.84 3.18 -27.50
C LEU A 197 -16.52 3.05 -28.99
N ASP A 198 -17.19 2.13 -29.68
CA ASP A 198 -17.33 2.26 -31.13
C ASP A 198 -18.22 3.47 -31.40
N GLY A 199 -17.82 4.34 -32.33
CA GLY A 199 -18.41 5.67 -32.57
C GLY A 199 -19.89 5.73 -32.98
N ASP A 200 -20.66 4.65 -32.83
CA ASP A 200 -22.08 4.56 -33.15
C ASP A 200 -23.03 4.46 -31.93
N ASP A 201 -22.51 4.30 -30.70
CA ASP A 201 -23.35 4.15 -29.48
C ASP A 201 -23.53 5.44 -28.65
N ILE A 202 -23.39 6.62 -29.28
CA ILE A 202 -23.69 7.93 -28.63
C ILE A 202 -25.19 8.27 -28.61
N LEU A 203 -26.09 7.43 -29.15
CA LEU A 203 -27.54 7.71 -29.22
C LEU A 203 -28.46 6.67 -28.57
N ALA A 204 -28.03 5.98 -27.52
CA ALA A 204 -28.94 5.20 -26.68
C ALA A 204 -28.62 5.36 -25.19
N TYR A 205 -29.14 6.45 -24.61
CA TYR A 205 -29.71 6.64 -23.25
C TYR A 205 -29.37 8.00 -22.66
#